data_AF-A0A354HEG1-F1
#
_entry.id   AF-A0A354HEG1-F1
#
_cell.length_a   1.000
_cell.length_b   1.000
_cell.length_c   1.000
_cell.angle_alpha   90.00
_cell.angle_beta   90.00
_cell.angle_gamma   90.00
#
_symmetry.space_group_name_H-M   'P 1'
#
loop_
_entity.id
_entity.type
_entity.pdbx_description
1 polymer ?
#
loop_
_entity_poly.entity_id
_entity_poly.type
_entity_poly.pdbx_seq_one_letter_code
_entity_poly.pdbx_strand_id
1 'polypeptide(L)'
;MNLLEEAIIYSTIMHQGKVRKIHGSPYILHPLEVAQILSGMTDDIEIISAGVLHDIVEDTDGTLKEIEKRFGSRVAELVDSETEEEYAGEDRSATWKRRKEESLEKLKTSTDIGVKMLWLADKLSNIRSLASSYGEMGDKLWEQLHQKDPEIHKWYYKTIAEDIEMELNKTGAYKEYIDRINYIWPGTFDTSKTKYKEYREIDVSGCERIGKGAKAEVYRYDEELIVKVYNEKNTYKDVEREISLARSVFVLGLPTAISFGIVSVGKGYGSMFELIDAKTISELIAKSPEHTDYYAGIMAELALQIHSTRPDSGELFPKASSYIDSWITRAKLDEDTEKKLFEIIAARPESECLVHGDFHTGNVFLSNNEPLFIDVDRMAIGDPIVDLSSMYLFYVGYAELDPKIIEDFMGFSVQTAAGFYNRFLKHYLKTDDEAEIEKVVRSSSLWAFVRLIGQMKKKPLSDKDKAAVELLTEKVRSLID
;
A
#
# COMPACT_ATOMS: atom_id res chain seq x y z
N MET A 1 7.64 -26.37 -2.15
CA MET A 1 7.83 -25.57 -3.35
C MET A 1 6.51 -25.56 -4.10
N ASN A 2 5.81 -24.43 -4.13
CA ASN A 2 4.63 -24.25 -4.96
C ASN A 2 5.04 -23.89 -6.40
N LEU A 3 4.08 -23.88 -7.34
CA LEU A 3 4.33 -23.65 -8.77
C LEU A 3 5.06 -22.32 -9.04
N LEU A 4 4.65 -21.26 -8.32
CA LEU A 4 5.19 -19.91 -8.47
C LEU A 4 6.61 -19.79 -7.89
N GLU A 5 6.88 -20.41 -6.73
CA GLU A 5 8.22 -20.51 -6.16
C GLU A 5 9.19 -21.19 -7.14
N GLU A 6 8.77 -22.29 -7.79
CA GLU A 6 9.59 -22.96 -8.79
C GLU A 6 9.80 -22.07 -10.03
N ALA A 7 8.77 -21.37 -10.49
CA ALA A 7 8.86 -20.45 -11.62
C ALA A 7 9.83 -19.29 -11.34
N ILE A 8 9.77 -18.69 -10.15
CA ILE A 8 10.67 -17.62 -9.70
C ILE A 8 12.12 -18.12 -9.62
N ILE A 9 12.34 -19.29 -9.03
CA ILE A 9 13.69 -19.88 -8.92
C ILE A 9 14.26 -20.19 -10.31
N TYR A 10 13.48 -20.82 -11.19
CA TYR A 10 13.91 -21.16 -12.55
C TYR A 10 14.18 -19.89 -13.37
N SER A 11 13.28 -18.89 -13.33
CA SER A 11 13.47 -17.61 -14.02
C SER A 11 14.70 -16.85 -13.51
N THR A 12 14.95 -16.85 -12.19
CA THR A 12 16.15 -16.25 -11.59
C THR A 12 17.44 -16.93 -12.07
N ILE A 13 17.44 -18.25 -12.21
CA ILE A 13 18.59 -19.02 -12.71
C ILE A 13 18.84 -18.72 -14.20
N MET A 14 17.80 -18.74 -15.04
CA MET A 14 17.93 -18.53 -16.49
C MET A 14 18.34 -17.10 -16.87
N HIS A 15 18.02 -16.12 -16.03
CA HIS A 15 18.43 -14.72 -16.18
C HIS A 15 19.74 -14.37 -15.45
N GLN A 16 20.41 -15.33 -14.79
CA GLN A 16 21.61 -15.07 -13.98
C GLN A 16 22.73 -14.43 -14.82
N GLY A 17 23.21 -13.25 -14.39
CA GLY A 17 24.30 -12.53 -15.05
C GLY A 17 23.89 -11.61 -16.21
N LYS A 18 22.59 -11.48 -16.52
CA LYS A 18 22.07 -10.56 -17.55
C LYS A 18 21.55 -9.25 -16.93
N VAL A 19 21.74 -8.12 -17.64
CA VAL A 19 21.23 -6.78 -17.27
C VAL A 19 20.45 -6.14 -18.42
N ARG A 20 19.33 -5.46 -18.13
CA ARG A 20 18.46 -4.85 -19.16
C ARG A 20 19.19 -3.77 -19.95
N LYS A 21 18.88 -3.67 -21.24
CA LYS A 21 19.51 -2.75 -22.22
C LYS A 21 19.40 -1.26 -21.86
N ILE A 22 18.38 -0.88 -21.08
CA ILE A 22 18.15 0.49 -20.61
C ILE A 22 18.37 0.50 -19.10
N HIS A 23 19.13 1.47 -18.60
CA HIS A 23 19.52 1.68 -17.19
C HIS A 23 20.31 0.55 -16.47
N GLY A 24 20.44 -0.66 -17.04
CA GLY A 24 21.32 -1.71 -16.52
C GLY A 24 20.77 -2.51 -15.34
N SER A 25 19.47 -2.42 -15.06
CA SER A 25 18.81 -3.15 -13.96
C SER A 25 18.81 -4.67 -14.18
N PRO A 26 18.78 -5.50 -13.12
CA PRO A 26 18.67 -6.96 -13.24
C PRO A 26 17.42 -7.39 -14.02
N TYR A 27 17.56 -8.33 -14.97
CA TYR A 27 16.44 -8.75 -15.83
C TYR A 27 15.21 -9.26 -15.06
N ILE A 28 15.44 -9.96 -13.94
CA ILE A 28 14.38 -10.57 -13.12
C ILE A 28 13.34 -9.57 -12.58
N LEU A 29 13.66 -8.28 -12.50
CA LEU A 29 12.73 -7.25 -12.00
C LEU A 29 11.46 -7.14 -12.86
N HIS A 30 11.57 -7.34 -14.17
CA HIS A 30 10.41 -7.23 -15.05
C HIS A 30 9.47 -8.44 -14.97
N PRO A 31 9.92 -9.71 -15.09
CA PRO A 31 9.05 -10.87 -14.86
C PRO A 31 8.41 -10.85 -13.46
N LEU A 32 9.07 -10.29 -12.45
CA LEU A 32 8.46 -10.05 -11.14
C LEU A 32 7.41 -8.92 -11.13
N GLU A 33 7.65 -7.81 -11.85
CA GLU A 33 6.63 -6.76 -12.03
C GLU A 33 5.42 -7.27 -12.82
N VAL A 34 5.62 -8.09 -13.86
CA VAL A 34 4.56 -8.74 -14.64
C VAL A 34 3.75 -9.68 -13.73
N ALA A 35 4.40 -10.53 -12.95
CA ALA A 35 3.74 -11.37 -11.96
C ALA A 35 2.97 -10.55 -10.89
N GLN A 36 3.51 -9.40 -10.46
CA GLN A 36 2.85 -8.48 -9.53
C GLN A 36 1.60 -7.81 -10.16
N ILE A 37 1.66 -7.45 -11.45
CA ILE A 37 0.51 -6.90 -12.16
C ILE A 37 -0.56 -7.99 -12.33
N LEU A 38 -0.18 -9.23 -12.66
CA LEU A 38 -1.08 -10.37 -12.77
C LEU A 38 -1.75 -10.74 -11.45
N SER A 39 -1.01 -10.74 -10.34
CA SER A 39 -1.58 -10.91 -8.99
C SER A 39 -2.49 -9.76 -8.56
N GLY A 40 -2.53 -8.65 -9.32
CA GLY A 40 -3.52 -7.58 -9.21
C GLY A 40 -4.78 -7.79 -10.06
N MET A 41 -4.84 -8.86 -10.86
CA MET A 41 -5.93 -9.16 -11.79
C MET A 41 -6.52 -10.57 -11.63
N THR A 42 -5.76 -11.54 -11.11
CA THR A 42 -6.18 -12.94 -10.93
C THR A 42 -5.40 -13.62 -9.81
N ASP A 43 -6.02 -14.60 -9.16
CA ASP A 43 -5.40 -15.50 -8.18
C ASP A 43 -4.94 -16.84 -8.83
N ASP A 44 -5.11 -16.96 -10.16
CA ASP A 44 -4.71 -18.15 -10.93
C ASP A 44 -3.18 -18.28 -10.99
N ILE A 45 -2.67 -19.23 -10.21
CA ILE A 45 -1.23 -19.45 -10.04
C ILE A 45 -0.53 -19.89 -11.34
N GLU A 46 -1.23 -20.49 -12.30
CA GLU A 46 -0.65 -20.84 -13.61
C GLU A 46 -0.46 -19.58 -14.47
N ILE A 47 -1.41 -18.65 -14.44
CA ILE A 47 -1.29 -17.35 -15.12
C ILE A 47 -0.16 -16.52 -14.51
N ILE A 48 -0.10 -16.41 -13.18
CA ILE A 48 0.97 -15.66 -12.48
C ILE A 48 2.34 -16.31 -12.76
N SER A 49 2.43 -17.64 -12.73
CA SER A 49 3.67 -18.37 -13.07
C SER A 49 4.08 -18.18 -14.52
N ALA A 50 3.13 -18.14 -15.47
CA ALA A 50 3.42 -17.79 -16.87
C ALA A 50 4.01 -16.37 -16.98
N GLY A 51 3.52 -15.40 -16.20
CA GLY A 51 4.11 -14.06 -16.12
C GLY A 51 5.56 -14.03 -15.64
N VAL A 52 5.96 -14.90 -14.72
CA VAL A 52 7.37 -15.05 -14.29
C VAL A 52 8.25 -15.69 -15.39
N LEU A 53 7.63 -16.40 -16.34
CA LEU A 53 8.28 -17.25 -17.33
C LEU A 53 8.19 -16.73 -18.78
N HIS A 54 7.40 -15.69 -19.07
CA HIS A 54 7.08 -15.28 -20.44
C HIS A 54 8.32 -14.96 -21.29
N ASP A 55 9.25 -14.15 -20.77
CA ASP A 55 10.53 -13.81 -21.41
C ASP A 55 11.52 -14.99 -21.58
N ILE A 56 11.30 -16.15 -20.93
CA ILE A 56 12.31 -17.24 -20.87
C ILE A 56 12.68 -17.77 -22.26
N VAL A 57 11.72 -17.86 -23.17
CA VAL A 57 11.92 -18.41 -24.51
C VAL A 57 12.56 -17.39 -25.45
N GLU A 58 12.36 -16.08 -25.22
CA GLU A 58 12.94 -15.01 -26.05
C GLU A 58 14.33 -14.57 -25.61
N ASP A 59 14.56 -14.45 -24.29
CA ASP A 59 15.78 -13.84 -23.73
C ASP A 59 16.75 -14.87 -23.12
N THR A 60 16.46 -16.18 -23.15
CA THR A 60 17.30 -17.25 -22.57
C THR A 60 17.39 -18.52 -23.42
N ASP A 61 18.26 -19.46 -23.04
CA ASP A 61 18.38 -20.77 -23.72
C ASP A 61 17.25 -21.77 -23.33
N GLY A 62 16.23 -21.30 -22.60
CA GLY A 62 15.07 -22.09 -22.19
C GLY A 62 14.14 -22.42 -23.35
N THR A 63 13.29 -23.46 -23.20
CA THR A 63 12.39 -23.90 -24.28
C THR A 63 10.99 -24.17 -23.76
N LEU A 64 9.97 -23.97 -24.60
CA LEU A 64 8.57 -24.30 -24.29
C LEU A 64 8.40 -25.76 -23.82
N LYS A 65 9.15 -26.72 -24.39
CA LYS A 65 9.15 -28.13 -23.96
C LYS A 65 9.70 -28.34 -22.54
N GLU A 66 10.64 -27.50 -22.11
CA GLU A 66 11.12 -27.52 -20.73
C GLU A 66 10.11 -26.87 -19.78
N ILE A 67 9.46 -25.78 -20.20
CA ILE A 67 8.39 -25.12 -19.46
C ILE A 67 7.20 -26.09 -19.28
N GLU A 68 6.71 -26.72 -20.35
CA GLU A 68 5.64 -27.73 -20.33
C GLU A 68 5.95 -28.86 -19.34
N LYS A 69 7.18 -29.38 -19.38
CA LYS A 69 7.61 -30.50 -18.53
C LYS A 69 7.70 -30.14 -17.05
N ARG A 70 8.03 -28.89 -16.72
CA ARG A 70 8.19 -28.40 -15.33
C ARG A 70 6.89 -27.86 -14.74
N PHE A 71 6.16 -27.05 -15.51
CA PHE A 71 5.05 -26.22 -15.05
C PHE A 71 3.67 -26.61 -15.62
N GLY A 72 3.62 -27.56 -16.56
CA GLY A 72 2.38 -28.04 -17.17
C GLY A 72 2.07 -27.38 -18.52
N SER A 73 1.15 -27.99 -19.28
CA SER A 73 0.82 -27.57 -20.65
C SER A 73 0.20 -26.17 -20.69
N ARG A 74 -0.70 -25.84 -19.76
CA ARG A 74 -1.38 -24.53 -19.72
C ARG A 74 -0.41 -23.38 -19.52
N VAL A 75 0.59 -23.54 -18.65
CA VAL A 75 1.66 -22.53 -18.47
C VAL A 75 2.49 -22.38 -19.75
N ALA A 76 2.80 -23.47 -20.45
CA ALA A 76 3.52 -23.41 -21.72
C ALA A 76 2.69 -22.76 -22.85
N GLU A 77 1.39 -23.04 -22.93
CA GLU A 77 0.45 -22.40 -23.87
C GLU A 77 0.33 -20.89 -23.62
N LEU A 78 0.29 -20.46 -22.35
CA LEU A 78 0.32 -19.05 -21.98
C LEU A 78 1.63 -18.36 -22.41
N VAL A 79 2.79 -18.98 -22.18
CA VAL A 79 4.09 -18.43 -22.60
C VAL A 79 4.24 -18.38 -24.14
N ASP A 80 3.79 -19.41 -24.86
CA ASP A 80 3.79 -19.42 -26.34
C ASP A 80 2.87 -18.34 -26.95
N SER A 81 1.84 -17.91 -26.21
CA SER A 81 0.93 -16.85 -26.66
C SER A 81 1.58 -15.46 -26.76
N GLU A 82 2.69 -15.23 -26.05
CA GLU A 82 3.50 -14.00 -26.16
C GLU A 82 4.77 -14.16 -27.00
N THR A 83 5.26 -15.39 -27.19
CA THR A 83 6.51 -15.66 -27.92
C THR A 83 6.38 -15.29 -29.40
N GLU A 84 7.28 -14.42 -29.90
CA GLU A 84 7.37 -14.01 -31.31
C GLU A 84 8.14 -15.02 -32.19
N GLU A 85 7.75 -15.14 -33.46
CA GLU A 85 8.50 -15.97 -34.42
C GLU A 85 9.86 -15.35 -34.81
N GLU A 86 10.92 -16.17 -34.82
CA GLU A 86 12.22 -15.77 -35.35
C GLU A 86 12.33 -16.03 -36.87
N TYR A 87 12.54 -14.95 -37.62
CA TYR A 87 12.76 -15.00 -39.06
C TYR A 87 14.25 -15.08 -39.41
N ALA A 88 14.80 -16.29 -39.34
CA ALA A 88 16.21 -16.57 -39.56
C ALA A 88 16.71 -16.03 -40.92
N GLY A 89 17.66 -15.09 -40.86
CA GLY A 89 18.29 -14.47 -42.04
C GLY A 89 17.68 -13.14 -42.49
N GLU A 90 16.59 -12.68 -41.87
CA GLU A 90 16.03 -11.34 -42.09
C GLU A 90 16.46 -10.35 -40.97
N ASP A 91 16.48 -9.05 -41.28
CA ASP A 91 16.77 -8.02 -40.27
C ASP A 91 15.60 -7.84 -39.29
N ARG A 92 15.88 -7.80 -37.97
CA ARG A 92 14.85 -7.77 -36.90
C ARG A 92 14.03 -6.46 -36.89
N SER A 93 14.53 -5.37 -37.49
CA SER A 93 13.76 -4.13 -37.71
C SER A 93 12.85 -4.23 -38.94
N ALA A 94 13.32 -4.87 -40.02
CA ALA A 94 12.52 -5.11 -41.23
C ALA A 94 11.32 -6.05 -40.96
N THR A 95 11.50 -7.05 -40.10
CA THR A 95 10.43 -8.00 -39.70
C THR A 95 9.59 -7.53 -38.51
N TRP A 96 9.92 -6.38 -37.89
CA TRP A 96 9.26 -5.90 -36.66
C TRP A 96 7.74 -5.83 -36.81
N LYS A 97 7.25 -5.20 -37.89
CA LYS A 97 5.81 -5.02 -38.09
C LYS A 97 5.09 -6.36 -38.32
N ARG A 98 5.68 -7.27 -39.11
CA ARG A 98 5.12 -8.60 -39.40
C ARG A 98 4.92 -9.43 -38.12
N ARG A 99 5.98 -9.56 -37.31
CA ARG A 99 5.94 -10.27 -36.01
C ARG A 99 4.88 -9.69 -35.06
N LYS A 100 4.73 -8.36 -35.06
CA LYS A 100 3.74 -7.67 -34.23
C LYS A 100 2.31 -7.85 -34.75
N GLU A 101 2.08 -7.86 -36.06
CA GLU A 101 0.77 -8.19 -36.66
C GLU A 101 0.36 -9.65 -36.38
N GLU A 102 1.30 -10.60 -36.48
CA GLU A 102 1.07 -12.03 -36.15
C GLU A 102 0.73 -12.23 -34.66
N SER A 103 1.46 -11.56 -33.77
CA SER A 103 1.24 -11.64 -32.32
C SER A 103 -0.08 -10.98 -31.90
N LEU A 104 -0.50 -9.90 -32.56
CA LEU A 104 -1.83 -9.31 -32.36
C LEU A 104 -2.95 -10.26 -32.78
N GLU A 105 -2.80 -11.00 -33.89
CA GLU A 105 -3.79 -11.99 -34.30
C GLU A 105 -3.85 -13.18 -33.31
N LYS A 106 -2.72 -13.62 -32.72
CA LYS A 106 -2.72 -14.57 -31.58
C LYS A 106 -3.56 -14.03 -30.41
N LEU A 107 -3.30 -12.81 -29.95
CA LEU A 107 -4.01 -12.17 -28.84
C LEU A 107 -5.53 -12.07 -29.10
N LYS A 108 -5.90 -11.59 -30.28
CA LYS A 108 -7.28 -11.31 -30.68
C LYS A 108 -8.12 -12.56 -30.92
N THR A 109 -7.51 -13.64 -31.41
CA THR A 109 -8.19 -14.93 -31.61
C THR A 109 -8.23 -15.80 -30.36
N SER A 110 -7.42 -15.50 -29.34
CA SER A 110 -7.45 -16.21 -28.07
C SER A 110 -8.79 -16.04 -27.34
N THR A 111 -9.28 -17.15 -26.79
CA THR A 111 -10.47 -17.19 -25.92
C THR A 111 -10.12 -17.41 -24.45
N ASP A 112 -8.84 -17.65 -24.12
CA ASP A 112 -8.39 -17.69 -22.72
C ASP A 112 -8.11 -16.27 -22.22
N ILE A 113 -8.81 -15.88 -21.16
CA ILE A 113 -8.62 -14.60 -20.47
C ILE A 113 -7.21 -14.47 -19.90
N GLY A 114 -6.55 -15.58 -19.55
CA GLY A 114 -5.16 -15.60 -19.07
C GLY A 114 -4.17 -15.07 -20.08
N VAL A 115 -4.35 -15.35 -21.37
CA VAL A 115 -3.55 -14.77 -22.46
C VAL A 115 -3.71 -13.25 -22.47
N LYS A 116 -4.95 -12.75 -22.43
CA LYS A 116 -5.22 -11.30 -22.42
C LYS A 116 -4.66 -10.62 -21.17
N MET A 117 -4.74 -11.27 -20.00
CA MET A 117 -4.17 -10.78 -18.74
C MET A 117 -2.64 -10.70 -18.80
N LEU A 118 -1.98 -11.76 -19.29
CA LEU A 118 -0.54 -11.81 -19.49
C LEU A 118 -0.06 -10.67 -20.40
N TRP A 119 -0.70 -10.53 -21.57
CA TRP A 119 -0.45 -9.42 -22.50
C TRP A 119 -0.66 -8.04 -21.89
N LEU A 120 -1.68 -7.83 -21.05
CA LEU A 120 -1.84 -6.55 -20.36
C LEU A 120 -0.72 -6.29 -19.36
N ALA A 121 -0.28 -7.33 -18.63
CA ALA A 121 0.72 -7.20 -17.58
C ALA A 121 2.12 -6.89 -18.14
N ASP A 122 2.59 -7.64 -19.15
CA ASP A 122 3.85 -7.34 -19.83
C ASP A 122 3.84 -5.92 -20.40
N LYS A 123 2.82 -5.61 -21.21
CA LYS A 123 2.79 -4.35 -21.96
C LYS A 123 2.60 -3.16 -21.01
N LEU A 124 1.98 -3.34 -19.84
CA LEU A 124 1.95 -2.32 -18.77
C LEU A 124 3.34 -2.09 -18.16
N SER A 125 4.08 -3.12 -17.79
CA SER A 125 5.46 -2.96 -17.29
C SER A 125 6.35 -2.28 -18.34
N ASN A 126 6.26 -2.73 -19.60
CA ASN A 126 7.02 -2.15 -20.70
C ASN A 126 6.67 -0.67 -20.95
N ILE A 127 5.39 -0.28 -20.92
CA ILE A 127 5.00 1.13 -21.10
C ILE A 127 5.29 2.00 -19.87
N ARG A 128 5.35 1.43 -18.65
CA ARG A 128 5.85 2.15 -17.46
C ARG A 128 7.31 2.55 -17.66
N SER A 129 8.16 1.61 -18.08
CA SER A 129 9.56 1.91 -18.42
C SER A 129 9.68 2.92 -19.56
N LEU A 130 8.90 2.75 -20.64
CA LEU A 130 8.88 3.67 -21.78
C LEU A 130 8.44 5.09 -21.38
N ALA A 131 7.42 5.22 -20.54
CA ALA A 131 6.93 6.51 -20.04
C ALA A 131 7.96 7.20 -19.14
N SER A 132 8.70 6.46 -18.32
CA SER A 132 9.80 7.02 -17.51
C SER A 132 10.91 7.59 -18.40
N SER A 133 11.43 6.81 -19.34
CA SER A 133 12.48 7.27 -20.26
C SER A 133 11.99 8.40 -21.18
N TYR A 134 10.70 8.42 -21.56
CA TYR A 134 10.12 9.53 -22.32
C TYR A 134 10.01 10.81 -21.49
N GLY A 135 9.68 10.70 -20.19
CA GLY A 135 9.69 11.84 -19.26
C GLY A 135 11.08 12.46 -19.06
N GLU A 136 12.14 11.64 -19.10
CA GLU A 136 13.53 12.10 -19.01
C GLU A 136 14.09 12.66 -20.32
N MET A 137 13.76 12.05 -21.46
CA MET A 137 14.47 12.27 -22.73
C MET A 137 13.64 12.94 -23.84
N GLY A 138 12.30 12.93 -23.71
CA GLY A 138 11.37 13.29 -24.77
C GLY A 138 11.60 12.50 -26.05
N ASP A 139 11.44 13.15 -27.20
CA ASP A 139 11.57 12.52 -28.53
C ASP A 139 12.94 11.90 -28.83
N LYS A 140 14.00 12.22 -28.06
CA LYS A 140 15.32 11.59 -28.22
C LYS A 140 15.31 10.10 -27.87
N LEU A 141 14.33 9.64 -27.10
CA LEU A 141 14.12 8.23 -26.78
C LEU A 141 14.04 7.37 -28.05
N TRP A 142 13.32 7.84 -29.07
CA TRP A 142 13.04 7.07 -30.29
C TRP A 142 14.30 6.72 -31.07
N GLU A 143 15.36 7.54 -30.97
CA GLU A 143 16.63 7.27 -31.65
C GLU A 143 17.40 6.06 -31.07
N GLN A 144 17.12 5.71 -29.81
CA GLN A 144 17.77 4.63 -29.05
C GLN A 144 17.06 3.28 -29.16
N LEU A 145 15.79 3.27 -29.59
CA LEU A 145 15.02 2.05 -29.79
C LEU A 145 15.34 1.41 -31.14
N HIS A 146 15.17 0.08 -31.26
CA HIS A 146 15.34 -0.62 -32.54
C HIS A 146 14.31 -0.16 -33.59
N GLN A 147 13.09 0.13 -33.16
CA GLN A 147 12.06 0.80 -33.96
C GLN A 147 12.01 2.27 -33.54
N LYS A 148 12.22 3.16 -34.52
CA LYS A 148 12.42 4.61 -34.29
C LYS A 148 11.19 5.46 -34.60
N ASP A 149 10.14 4.88 -35.18
CA ASP A 149 8.89 5.60 -35.46
C ASP A 149 7.95 5.55 -34.24
N PRO A 150 7.64 6.69 -33.59
CA PRO A 150 6.73 6.73 -32.44
C PRO A 150 5.30 6.32 -32.78
N GLU A 151 4.81 6.55 -34.00
CA GLU A 151 3.44 6.18 -34.38
C GLU A 151 3.32 4.67 -34.61
N ILE A 152 4.42 3.97 -34.93
CA ILE A 152 4.46 2.50 -34.98
C ILE A 152 4.35 1.90 -33.56
N HIS A 153 5.03 2.48 -32.56
CA HIS A 153 4.85 2.07 -31.16
C HIS A 153 3.42 2.35 -30.68
N LYS A 154 2.92 3.57 -30.92
CA LYS A 154 1.54 3.96 -30.58
C LYS A 154 0.50 3.04 -31.18
N TRP A 155 0.63 2.67 -32.46
CA TRP A 155 -0.24 1.70 -33.12
C TRP A 155 -0.29 0.39 -32.33
N TYR A 156 0.87 -0.19 -32.01
CA TYR A 156 0.94 -1.47 -31.29
C TYR A 156 0.30 -1.40 -29.90
N TYR A 157 0.70 -0.43 -29.07
CA TYR A 157 0.13 -0.25 -27.73
C TYR A 157 -1.39 0.06 -27.76
N LYS A 158 -1.85 0.86 -28.74
CA LYS A 158 -3.27 1.17 -28.93
C LYS A 158 -4.08 -0.05 -29.35
N THR A 159 -3.60 -0.83 -30.32
CA THR A 159 -4.34 -2.00 -30.81
C THR A 159 -4.45 -3.10 -29.75
N ILE A 160 -3.42 -3.32 -28.93
CA ILE A 160 -3.50 -4.22 -27.75
C ILE A 160 -4.60 -3.76 -26.80
N ALA A 161 -4.65 -2.46 -26.47
CA ALA A 161 -5.72 -1.91 -25.63
C ALA A 161 -7.10 -2.15 -26.24
N GLU A 162 -7.29 -1.88 -27.54
CA GLU A 162 -8.57 -2.10 -28.23
C GLU A 162 -8.99 -3.60 -28.27
N ASP A 163 -8.05 -4.53 -28.47
CA ASP A 163 -8.31 -5.98 -28.57
C ASP A 163 -8.61 -6.67 -27.22
N ILE A 164 -8.18 -6.07 -26.09
CA ILE A 164 -8.47 -6.54 -24.72
C ILE A 164 -9.50 -5.67 -23.98
N GLU A 165 -9.98 -4.58 -24.61
CA GLU A 165 -10.85 -3.60 -23.96
C GLU A 165 -12.06 -4.29 -23.35
N MET A 166 -12.76 -5.13 -24.12
CA MET A 166 -14.03 -5.73 -23.69
C MET A 166 -13.93 -6.54 -22.40
N GLU A 167 -12.82 -7.24 -22.19
CA GLU A 167 -12.61 -8.11 -21.04
C GLU A 167 -11.91 -7.41 -19.86
N LEU A 168 -10.90 -6.57 -20.13
CA LEU A 168 -9.97 -6.09 -19.10
C LEU A 168 -10.15 -4.62 -18.69
N ASN A 169 -11.06 -3.88 -19.32
CA ASN A 169 -11.27 -2.45 -19.09
C ASN A 169 -11.56 -2.01 -17.64
N LYS A 170 -11.94 -2.95 -16.77
CA LYS A 170 -12.25 -2.71 -15.36
C LYS A 170 -11.02 -2.73 -14.45
N THR A 171 -9.97 -3.43 -14.87
CA THR A 171 -8.75 -3.64 -14.09
C THR A 171 -8.02 -2.32 -13.84
N GLY A 172 -7.33 -2.21 -12.70
CA GLY A 172 -6.43 -1.08 -12.44
C GLY A 172 -5.31 -1.01 -13.48
N ALA A 173 -4.79 -2.19 -13.87
CA ALA A 173 -3.77 -2.34 -14.90
C ALA A 173 -4.19 -1.73 -16.25
N TYR A 174 -5.41 -2.01 -16.74
CA TYR A 174 -5.89 -1.44 -18.00
C TYR A 174 -6.04 0.08 -17.94
N LYS A 175 -6.59 0.61 -16.84
CA LYS A 175 -6.72 2.07 -16.66
C LYS A 175 -5.35 2.74 -16.67
N GLU A 176 -4.39 2.19 -15.94
CA GLU A 176 -3.02 2.71 -15.94
C GLU A 176 -2.40 2.60 -17.34
N TYR A 177 -2.57 1.47 -18.03
CA TYR A 177 -2.07 1.25 -19.39
C TYR A 177 -2.55 2.35 -20.35
N ILE A 178 -3.85 2.65 -20.33
CA ILE A 178 -4.45 3.76 -21.10
C ILE A 178 -3.88 5.12 -20.68
N ASP A 179 -3.69 5.37 -19.38
CA ASP A 179 -3.10 6.62 -18.88
C ASP A 179 -1.63 6.78 -19.31
N ARG A 180 -0.84 5.69 -19.34
CA ARG A 180 0.55 5.71 -19.86
C ARG A 180 0.57 5.94 -21.38
N ILE A 181 -0.33 5.31 -22.14
CA ILE A 181 -0.47 5.57 -23.58
C ILE A 181 -0.81 7.05 -23.82
N ASN A 182 -1.75 7.62 -23.07
CA ASN A 182 -2.11 9.03 -23.18
C ASN A 182 -1.03 10.01 -22.67
N TYR A 183 -0.16 9.58 -21.75
CA TYR A 183 0.99 10.38 -21.31
C TYR A 183 2.03 10.54 -22.42
N ILE A 184 2.35 9.46 -23.13
CA ILE A 184 3.31 9.48 -24.25
C ILE A 184 2.66 10.08 -25.52
N TRP A 185 1.42 9.70 -25.81
CA TRP A 185 0.65 10.15 -26.99
C TRP A 185 -0.70 10.76 -26.57
N PRO A 186 -0.73 12.06 -26.22
CA PRO A 186 -1.95 12.74 -25.74
C PRO A 186 -3.14 12.64 -26.69
N GLY A 187 -4.31 12.29 -26.12
CA GLY A 187 -5.58 12.21 -26.84
C GLY A 187 -5.78 10.91 -27.64
N THR A 188 -4.97 9.88 -27.40
CA THR A 188 -5.15 8.55 -28.02
C THR A 188 -6.42 7.87 -27.52
N PHE A 189 -6.78 8.05 -26.25
CA PHE A 189 -8.02 7.56 -25.64
C PHE A 189 -8.74 8.65 -24.83
N ASP A 190 -10.08 8.67 -24.89
CA ASP A 190 -10.90 9.63 -24.15
C ASP A 190 -11.21 9.11 -22.74
N THR A 191 -10.37 9.48 -21.77
CA THR A 191 -10.50 9.14 -20.35
C THR A 191 -11.72 9.77 -19.65
N SER A 192 -12.47 10.65 -20.33
CA SER A 192 -13.70 11.26 -19.81
C SER A 192 -14.98 10.52 -20.21
N LYS A 193 -14.93 9.69 -21.27
CA LYS A 193 -16.07 8.91 -21.79
C LYS A 193 -16.09 7.45 -21.32
N THR A 194 -15.15 7.07 -20.48
CA THR A 194 -14.82 5.71 -20.01
C THR A 194 -15.93 5.08 -19.15
N LYS A 195 -17.08 4.78 -19.76
CA LYS A 195 -18.18 4.00 -19.16
C LYS A 195 -17.85 2.51 -19.18
N TYR A 196 -17.27 1.99 -18.10
CA TYR A 196 -17.17 0.54 -17.90
C TYR A 196 -18.01 0.08 -16.71
N LYS A 197 -19.14 -0.57 -17.03
CA LYS A 197 -19.80 -1.52 -16.13
C LYS A 197 -18.77 -2.58 -15.78
N GLU A 198 -18.48 -3.00 -14.55
CA GLU A 198 -18.94 -2.73 -13.19
C GLU A 198 -17.97 -3.54 -12.30
N TYR A 199 -17.68 -3.15 -11.05
CA TYR A 199 -16.88 -4.01 -10.15
C TYR A 199 -17.69 -5.27 -9.79
N ARG A 200 -17.08 -6.27 -9.12
CA ARG A 200 -17.88 -7.34 -8.49
C ARG A 200 -18.78 -6.66 -7.46
N GLU A 201 -20.04 -6.47 -7.82
CA GLU A 201 -21.05 -5.95 -6.91
C GLU A 201 -21.35 -7.05 -5.90
N ILE A 202 -21.19 -6.71 -4.63
CA ILE A 202 -21.55 -7.59 -3.54
C ILE A 202 -22.57 -6.89 -2.66
N ASP A 203 -23.58 -7.66 -2.23
CA ASP A 203 -24.48 -7.21 -1.19
C ASP A 203 -23.92 -7.67 0.17
N VAL A 204 -23.89 -6.73 1.12
CA VAL A 204 -23.51 -6.96 2.53
C VAL A 204 -24.71 -6.82 3.47
N SER A 205 -25.93 -6.61 2.95
CA SER A 205 -27.13 -6.34 3.75
C SER A 205 -27.50 -7.46 4.74
N GLY A 206 -27.14 -8.71 4.42
CA GLY A 206 -27.28 -9.88 5.29
C GLY A 206 -26.00 -10.30 6.02
N CYS A 207 -24.87 -9.61 5.83
CA CYS A 207 -23.58 -9.95 6.44
C CYS A 207 -23.49 -9.49 7.90
N GLU A 208 -22.77 -10.25 8.73
CA GLU A 208 -22.45 -9.83 10.10
C GLU A 208 -21.45 -8.66 10.06
N ARG A 209 -21.80 -7.51 10.67
CA ARG A 209 -20.85 -6.40 10.82
C ARG A 209 -19.95 -6.63 12.03
N ILE A 210 -18.71 -7.04 11.77
CA ILE A 210 -17.68 -7.33 12.76
C ILE A 210 -16.88 -6.09 13.20
N GLY A 211 -16.92 -4.98 12.45
CA GLY A 211 -16.17 -3.76 12.80
C GLY A 211 -16.80 -2.46 12.26
N LYS A 212 -16.48 -1.33 12.90
CA LYS A 212 -16.90 0.01 12.46
C LYS A 212 -15.86 1.07 12.83
N GLY A 213 -15.19 1.61 11.82
CA GLY A 213 -14.27 2.74 11.93
C GLY A 213 -14.87 4.07 11.46
N ALA A 214 -14.03 5.11 11.40
CA ALA A 214 -14.45 6.44 10.94
C ALA A 214 -14.61 6.53 9.41
N LYS A 215 -13.84 5.74 8.65
CA LYS A 215 -13.87 5.71 7.17
C LYS A 215 -14.71 4.57 6.60
N ALA A 216 -14.77 3.42 7.27
CA ALA A 216 -15.33 2.19 6.75
C ALA A 216 -16.01 1.35 7.84
N GLU A 217 -16.92 0.45 7.42
CA GLU A 217 -17.51 -0.60 8.24
C GLU A 217 -17.04 -1.96 7.72
N VAL A 218 -16.71 -2.89 8.61
CA VAL A 218 -16.15 -4.21 8.24
C VAL A 218 -17.22 -5.28 8.43
N TYR A 219 -17.47 -6.03 7.38
CA TYR A 219 -18.48 -7.10 7.33
C TYR A 219 -17.81 -8.43 7.08
N ARG A 220 -18.24 -9.47 7.79
CA ARG A 220 -17.91 -10.86 7.45
C ARG A 220 -18.76 -11.28 6.26
N TYR A 221 -18.11 -11.53 5.13
CA TYR A 221 -18.79 -11.83 3.86
C TYR A 221 -19.16 -13.31 3.77
N ASP A 222 -18.26 -14.20 4.19
CA ASP A 222 -18.50 -15.63 4.29
C ASP A 222 -17.64 -16.26 5.41
N GLU A 223 -17.35 -17.56 5.35
CA GLU A 223 -16.56 -18.25 6.37
C GLU A 223 -15.08 -17.82 6.37
N GLU A 224 -14.53 -17.42 5.21
CA GLU A 224 -13.11 -17.16 4.96
C GLU A 224 -12.80 -15.68 4.61
N LEU A 225 -13.80 -14.88 4.24
CA LEU A 225 -13.59 -13.50 3.73
C LEU A 225 -14.29 -12.41 4.54
N ILE A 226 -13.65 -11.24 4.58
CA ILE A 226 -14.20 -9.99 5.13
C ILE A 226 -14.11 -8.84 4.12
N VAL A 227 -15.06 -7.90 4.22
CA VAL A 227 -15.13 -6.70 3.37
C VAL A 227 -15.07 -5.45 4.25
N LYS A 228 -14.06 -4.60 4.04
CA LYS A 228 -14.01 -3.23 4.58
C LYS A 228 -14.76 -2.31 3.60
N VAL A 229 -16.02 -2.00 3.91
CA VAL A 229 -16.92 -1.17 3.09
C VAL A 229 -16.71 0.30 3.46
N TYR A 230 -16.23 1.11 2.52
CA TYR A 230 -15.94 2.52 2.75
C TYR A 230 -17.21 3.38 2.65
N ASN A 231 -17.28 4.43 3.46
CA ASN A 231 -18.38 5.40 3.38
C ASN A 231 -18.32 6.20 2.07
N GLU A 232 -19.47 6.73 1.63
CA GLU A 232 -19.66 7.43 0.33
C GLU A 232 -18.74 8.64 0.07
N LYS A 233 -17.96 9.10 1.05
CA LYS A 233 -16.98 10.19 0.86
C LYS A 233 -15.64 9.70 0.30
N ASN A 234 -15.34 8.41 0.40
CA ASN A 234 -14.11 7.85 -0.14
C ASN A 234 -14.34 7.51 -1.61
N THR A 235 -13.50 8.04 -2.49
CA THR A 235 -13.52 7.71 -3.91
C THR A 235 -12.79 6.39 -4.16
N TYR A 236 -12.97 5.84 -5.36
CA TYR A 236 -12.17 4.70 -5.84
C TYR A 236 -10.65 4.93 -5.65
N LYS A 237 -10.16 6.15 -5.95
CA LYS A 237 -8.74 6.49 -5.82
C LYS A 237 -8.25 6.51 -4.38
N ASP A 238 -9.12 6.81 -3.42
CA ASP A 238 -8.77 6.76 -1.99
C ASP A 238 -8.62 5.30 -1.53
N VAL A 239 -9.49 4.40 -1.98
CA VAL A 239 -9.42 2.95 -1.68
C VAL A 239 -8.22 2.31 -2.37
N GLU A 240 -8.00 2.59 -3.66
CA GLU A 240 -6.84 2.13 -4.43
C GLU A 240 -5.52 2.58 -3.80
N ARG A 241 -5.44 3.84 -3.33
CA ARG A 241 -4.27 4.35 -2.60
C ARG A 241 -4.05 3.62 -1.27
N GLU A 242 -5.12 3.35 -0.50
CA GLU A 242 -5.01 2.63 0.77
C GLU A 242 -4.48 1.20 0.57
N ILE A 243 -4.96 0.48 -0.45
CA ILE A 243 -4.47 -0.85 -0.82
C ILE A 243 -3.01 -0.77 -1.31
N SER A 244 -2.67 0.23 -2.13
CA SER A 244 -1.31 0.43 -2.62
C SER A 244 -0.32 0.69 -1.48
N LEU A 245 -0.67 1.54 -0.51
CA LEU A 245 0.13 1.79 0.68
C LEU A 245 0.34 0.51 1.50
N ALA A 246 -0.71 -0.28 1.74
CA ALA A 246 -0.59 -1.55 2.45
C ALA A 246 0.35 -2.55 1.75
N ARG A 247 0.33 -2.59 0.40
CA ARG A 247 1.27 -3.42 -0.37
C ARG A 247 2.71 -2.89 -0.25
N SER A 248 2.95 -1.59 -0.29
CA SER A 248 4.29 -1.01 -0.06
C SER A 248 4.82 -1.35 1.35
N VAL A 249 3.99 -1.19 2.38
CA VAL A 249 4.35 -1.53 3.77
C VAL A 249 4.73 -3.01 3.91
N PHE A 250 3.98 -3.92 3.27
CA PHE A 250 4.31 -5.34 3.26
C PHE A 250 5.63 -5.66 2.53
N VAL A 251 5.90 -5.00 1.39
CA VAL A 251 7.17 -5.16 0.64
C VAL A 251 8.38 -4.69 1.47
N LEU A 252 8.21 -3.70 2.35
CA LEU A 252 9.22 -3.29 3.33
C LEU A 252 9.43 -4.29 4.49
N GLY A 253 8.77 -5.45 4.44
CA GLY A 253 8.90 -6.51 5.46
C GLY A 253 8.15 -6.24 6.75
N LEU A 254 7.16 -5.34 6.74
CA LEU A 254 6.33 -5.04 7.91
C LEU A 254 5.01 -5.85 7.88
N PRO A 255 4.59 -6.46 9.01
CA PRO A 255 3.42 -7.33 9.05
C PRO A 255 2.10 -6.53 9.03
N THR A 256 1.56 -6.28 7.84
CA THR A 256 0.25 -5.64 7.61
C THR A 256 -0.72 -6.56 6.87
N ALA A 257 -2.02 -6.46 7.15
CA ALA A 257 -3.04 -7.08 6.32
C ALA A 257 -3.07 -6.45 4.90
N ILE A 258 -3.28 -7.27 3.87
CA ILE A 258 -3.37 -6.84 2.45
C ILE A 258 -4.75 -7.20 1.89
N SER A 259 -5.31 -6.29 1.09
CA SER A 259 -6.54 -6.53 0.33
C SER A 259 -6.23 -7.22 -1.01
N PHE A 260 -7.03 -8.23 -1.34
CA PHE A 260 -6.98 -8.91 -2.65
C PHE A 260 -7.49 -8.02 -3.78
N GLY A 261 -8.56 -7.25 -3.55
CA GLY A 261 -9.12 -6.39 -4.59
C GLY A 261 -10.18 -5.40 -4.10
N ILE A 262 -10.73 -4.64 -5.06
CA ILE A 262 -11.79 -3.65 -4.84
C ILE A 262 -13.12 -4.19 -5.37
N VAL A 263 -14.16 -4.07 -4.56
CA VAL A 263 -15.55 -4.45 -4.86
C VAL A 263 -16.46 -3.22 -4.84
N SER A 264 -17.62 -3.27 -5.51
CA SER A 264 -18.66 -2.26 -5.35
C SER A 264 -19.73 -2.72 -4.38
N VAL A 265 -20.17 -1.82 -3.50
CA VAL A 265 -21.14 -2.11 -2.45
C VAL A 265 -22.21 -1.02 -2.46
N GLY A 266 -23.31 -1.29 -3.15
CA GLY A 266 -24.33 -0.28 -3.48
C GLY A 266 -23.73 0.90 -4.25
N LYS A 267 -23.68 2.07 -3.62
CA LYS A 267 -23.08 3.29 -4.21
C LYS A 267 -21.60 3.50 -3.86
N GLY A 268 -21.07 2.71 -2.94
CA GLY A 268 -19.71 2.82 -2.43
C GLY A 268 -18.80 1.72 -2.95
N TYR A 269 -17.60 1.68 -2.37
CA TYR A 269 -16.56 0.71 -2.66
C TYR A 269 -16.22 -0.07 -1.39
N GLY A 270 -15.69 -1.27 -1.54
CA GLY A 270 -15.10 -2.06 -0.46
C GLY A 270 -13.75 -2.64 -0.86
N SER A 271 -12.94 -3.01 0.13
CA SER A 271 -11.73 -3.83 -0.03
C SER A 271 -11.94 -5.19 0.62
N MET A 272 -11.50 -6.26 -0.05
CA MET A 272 -11.72 -7.65 0.33
C MET A 272 -10.44 -8.25 0.94
N PHE A 273 -10.55 -8.86 2.11
CA PHE A 273 -9.44 -9.47 2.85
C PHE A 273 -9.80 -10.88 3.31
N GLU A 274 -8.78 -11.68 3.62
CA GLU A 274 -8.93 -12.93 4.36
C GLU A 274 -9.41 -12.64 5.78
N LEU A 275 -10.30 -13.49 6.30
CA LEU A 275 -10.70 -13.51 7.69
C LEU A 275 -9.55 -14.07 8.53
N ILE A 276 -8.93 -13.19 9.31
CA ILE A 276 -7.86 -13.58 10.22
C ILE A 276 -8.49 -14.00 11.55
N ASP A 277 -8.37 -15.28 11.93
CA ASP A 277 -8.75 -15.76 13.27
C ASP A 277 -7.71 -15.29 14.30
N ALA A 278 -7.86 -14.03 14.68
CA ALA A 278 -7.00 -13.30 15.60
C ALA A 278 -7.83 -12.35 16.45
N LYS A 279 -7.26 -11.91 17.58
CA LYS A 279 -7.85 -10.87 18.43
C LYS A 279 -6.95 -9.66 18.43
N THR A 280 -7.52 -8.47 18.57
CA THR A 280 -6.73 -7.27 18.79
C THR A 280 -6.01 -7.36 20.14
N ILE A 281 -4.84 -6.72 20.25
CA ILE A 281 -4.12 -6.66 21.52
C ILE A 281 -4.97 -5.94 22.59
N SER A 282 -5.83 -4.99 22.20
CA SER A 282 -6.80 -4.37 23.12
C SER A 282 -7.76 -5.39 23.73
N GLU A 283 -8.37 -6.25 22.93
CA GLU A 283 -9.27 -7.31 23.43
C GLU A 283 -8.55 -8.35 24.29
N LEU A 284 -7.28 -8.63 24.01
CA LEU A 284 -6.46 -9.56 24.79
C LEU A 284 -6.11 -8.97 26.17
N ILE A 285 -5.69 -7.70 26.22
CA ILE A 285 -5.48 -6.96 27.48
C ILE A 285 -6.78 -6.87 28.28
N ALA A 286 -7.92 -6.58 27.63
CA ALA A 286 -9.21 -6.50 28.29
C ALA A 286 -9.66 -7.83 28.93
N LYS A 287 -9.31 -8.96 28.32
CA LYS A 287 -9.61 -10.31 28.83
C LYS A 287 -8.62 -10.80 29.90
N SER A 288 -7.36 -10.37 29.82
CA SER A 288 -6.27 -10.82 30.68
C SER A 288 -5.32 -9.66 31.08
N PRO A 289 -5.76 -8.71 31.92
CA PRO A 289 -4.98 -7.52 32.27
C PRO A 289 -3.64 -7.81 32.95
N GLU A 290 -3.48 -8.97 33.58
CA GLU A 290 -2.23 -9.46 34.16
C GLU A 290 -1.12 -9.67 33.12
N HIS A 291 -1.46 -9.89 31.85
CA HIS A 291 -0.52 -10.06 30.73
C HIS A 291 -0.15 -8.73 30.03
N THR A 292 -0.57 -7.58 30.55
CA THR A 292 -0.33 -6.23 29.97
C THR A 292 1.15 -5.97 29.64
N ASP A 293 2.10 -6.45 30.45
CA ASP A 293 3.53 -6.23 30.22
C ASP A 293 4.06 -6.95 28.97
N TYR A 294 3.66 -8.19 28.77
CA TYR A 294 3.99 -8.99 27.59
C TYR A 294 3.44 -8.35 26.31
N TYR A 295 2.19 -7.88 26.34
CA TYR A 295 1.59 -7.15 25.22
C TYR A 295 2.25 -5.79 24.96
N ALA A 296 2.74 -5.11 25.99
CA ALA A 296 3.51 -3.88 25.85
C ALA A 296 4.88 -4.13 25.20
N GLY A 297 5.52 -5.27 25.49
CA GLY A 297 6.73 -5.75 24.80
C GLY A 297 6.51 -5.96 23.30
N ILE A 298 5.49 -6.74 22.92
CA ILE A 298 5.14 -6.98 21.50
C ILE A 298 4.91 -5.66 20.75
N MET A 299 4.15 -4.73 21.34
CA MET A 299 3.88 -3.43 20.75
C MET A 299 5.15 -2.57 20.62
N ALA A 300 6.08 -2.65 21.58
CA ALA A 300 7.37 -1.97 21.52
C ALA A 300 8.29 -2.54 20.45
N GLU A 301 8.35 -3.86 20.29
CA GLU A 301 9.10 -4.51 19.21
C GLU A 301 8.56 -4.12 17.84
N LEU A 302 7.23 -4.12 17.66
CA LEU A 302 6.60 -3.69 16.41
C LEU A 302 6.85 -2.21 16.10
N ALA A 303 6.76 -1.32 17.10
CA ALA A 303 7.11 0.09 16.93
C ALA A 303 8.58 0.28 16.55
N LEU A 304 9.50 -0.47 17.18
CA LEU A 304 10.91 -0.46 16.82
C LEU A 304 11.15 -0.97 15.40
N GLN A 305 10.42 -2.00 14.95
CA GLN A 305 10.50 -2.49 13.56
C GLN A 305 10.11 -1.38 12.58
N ILE A 306 8.93 -0.77 12.75
CA ILE A 306 8.44 0.36 11.93
C ILE A 306 9.45 1.52 11.93
N HIS A 307 9.89 1.98 13.11
CA HIS A 307 10.82 3.11 13.24
C HIS A 307 12.25 2.79 12.78
N SER A 308 12.62 1.51 12.63
CA SER A 308 13.89 1.09 12.03
C SER A 308 13.84 0.95 10.51
N THR A 309 12.65 0.84 9.92
CA THR A 309 12.47 0.77 8.46
C THR A 309 12.87 2.08 7.79
N ARG A 310 13.50 1.97 6.61
CA ARG A 310 13.89 3.08 5.73
C ARG A 310 13.35 2.79 4.33
N PRO A 311 12.27 3.45 3.88
CA PRO A 311 11.78 3.32 2.51
C PRO A 311 12.74 3.98 1.51
N ASP A 312 12.78 3.45 0.29
CA ASP A 312 13.66 3.97 -0.77
C ASP A 312 13.13 5.30 -1.34
N SER A 313 14.04 6.07 -1.96
CA SER A 313 13.75 7.42 -2.47
C SER A 313 12.85 7.40 -3.72
N GLY A 314 11.56 7.23 -3.50
CA GLY A 314 10.51 7.18 -4.54
C GLY A 314 9.12 6.76 -4.04
N GLU A 315 8.99 6.37 -2.76
CA GLU A 315 7.77 5.77 -2.23
C GLU A 315 6.61 6.74 -1.93
N LEU A 316 5.41 6.16 -1.81
CA LEU A 316 4.09 6.84 -1.71
C LEU A 316 3.83 7.58 -0.38
N PHE A 317 4.80 7.58 0.54
CA PHE A 317 4.61 8.04 1.91
C PHE A 317 4.76 9.57 2.04
N PRO A 318 3.79 10.27 2.66
CA PRO A 318 3.92 11.70 2.99
C PRO A 318 4.98 11.94 4.07
N LYS A 319 5.49 13.18 4.17
CA LYS A 319 6.32 13.61 5.32
C LYS A 319 5.45 13.72 6.59
N ALA A 320 5.88 13.10 7.68
CA ALA A 320 5.17 13.10 8.96
C ALA A 320 5.13 14.50 9.62
N SER A 321 6.07 15.40 9.28
CA SER A 321 6.03 16.81 9.67
C SER A 321 4.72 17.50 9.29
N SER A 322 4.15 17.15 8.12
CA SER A 322 2.86 17.68 7.67
C SER A 322 1.70 17.36 8.62
N TYR A 323 1.81 16.31 9.43
CA TYR A 323 0.82 15.99 10.46
C TYR A 323 0.97 16.94 11.65
N ILE A 324 2.20 17.19 12.10
CA ILE A 324 2.52 18.10 13.20
C ILE A 324 2.14 19.54 12.84
N ASP A 325 2.51 20.01 11.64
CA ASP A 325 2.09 21.32 11.11
C ASP A 325 0.57 21.46 11.09
N SER A 326 -0.13 20.38 10.72
CA SER A 326 -1.59 20.32 10.73
C SER A 326 -2.18 20.30 12.14
N TRP A 327 -1.49 19.71 13.13
CA TRP A 327 -1.90 19.75 14.54
C TRP A 327 -1.77 21.17 15.09
N ILE A 328 -0.63 21.84 14.89
CA ILE A 328 -0.41 23.24 15.32
C ILE A 328 -1.48 24.15 14.70
N THR A 329 -1.59 24.15 13.37
CA THR A 329 -2.52 25.02 12.61
C THR A 329 -4.00 24.78 12.98
N ARG A 330 -4.37 23.54 13.36
CA ARG A 330 -5.74 23.23 13.81
C ARG A 330 -5.95 23.57 15.28
N ALA A 331 -4.90 23.53 16.11
CA ALA A 331 -4.97 23.90 17.51
C ALA A 331 -5.34 25.38 17.68
N LYS A 332 -4.98 26.27 16.74
CA LYS A 332 -5.35 27.70 16.77
C LYS A 332 -5.07 28.32 18.13
N LEU A 333 -3.81 28.29 18.51
CA LEU A 333 -3.29 28.87 19.74
C LEU A 333 -2.93 30.34 19.49
N ASP A 334 -2.37 31.03 20.48
CA ASP A 334 -1.81 32.37 20.27
C ASP A 334 -0.50 32.31 19.46
N GLU A 335 -0.16 33.44 18.81
CA GLU A 335 0.97 33.52 17.88
C GLU A 335 2.33 33.19 18.53
N ASP A 336 2.55 33.52 19.81
CA ASP A 336 3.78 33.17 20.53
C ASP A 336 3.87 31.65 20.76
N THR A 337 2.78 31.03 21.23
CA THR A 337 2.68 29.59 21.43
C THR A 337 2.84 28.82 20.12
N GLU A 338 2.18 29.23 19.03
CA GLU A 338 2.35 28.57 17.72
C GLU A 338 3.77 28.73 17.17
N LYS A 339 4.38 29.91 17.31
CA LYS A 339 5.78 30.15 16.90
C LYS A 339 6.76 29.26 17.66
N LYS A 340 6.65 29.17 18.99
CA LYS A 340 7.48 28.27 19.82
C LYS A 340 7.31 26.80 19.39
N LEU A 341 6.10 26.35 19.10
CA LEU A 341 5.84 24.98 18.62
C LEU A 341 6.54 24.71 17.27
N PHE A 342 6.48 25.65 16.32
CA PHE A 342 7.20 25.54 15.05
C PHE A 342 8.73 25.54 15.24
N GLU A 343 9.26 26.35 16.17
CA GLU A 343 10.68 26.35 16.52
C GLU A 343 11.12 25.00 17.14
N ILE A 344 10.30 24.41 18.02
CA ILE A 344 10.58 23.10 18.65
C ILE A 344 10.63 21.98 17.60
N ILE A 345 9.68 21.90 16.65
CA ILE A 345 9.73 20.86 15.62
C ILE A 345 10.85 21.09 14.61
N ALA A 346 11.13 22.34 14.22
CA ALA A 346 12.22 22.67 13.30
C ALA A 346 13.62 22.42 13.89
N ALA A 347 13.74 22.40 15.22
CA ALA A 347 14.99 22.04 15.91
C ALA A 347 15.25 20.52 16.00
N ARG A 348 14.29 19.67 15.62
CA ARG A 348 14.47 18.21 15.61
C ARG A 348 15.16 17.76 14.33
N PRO A 349 16.07 16.75 14.37
CA PRO A 349 16.69 16.21 13.17
C PRO A 349 15.65 15.71 12.16
N GLU A 350 15.88 15.91 10.86
CA GLU A 350 15.12 15.18 9.85
C GLU A 350 15.37 13.67 10.04
N SER A 351 14.29 12.90 9.94
CA SER A 351 14.26 11.47 10.21
C SER A 351 13.65 10.76 9.01
N GLU A 352 14.40 9.82 8.44
CA GLU A 352 13.97 8.99 7.31
C GLU A 352 13.28 7.69 7.77
N CYS A 353 12.96 7.57 9.06
CA CYS A 353 12.19 6.47 9.62
C CYS A 353 10.76 6.46 9.07
N LEU A 354 10.19 5.28 8.87
CA LEU A 354 8.74 5.13 8.76
C LEU A 354 8.08 5.34 10.13
N VAL A 355 6.87 5.91 10.14
CA VAL A 355 5.95 6.01 11.29
C VAL A 355 4.53 5.64 10.84
N HIS A 356 3.70 5.13 11.74
CA HIS A 356 2.36 4.62 11.46
C HIS A 356 1.28 5.71 11.38
N GLY A 357 1.36 6.75 12.22
CA GLY A 357 0.42 7.86 12.30
C GLY A 357 -0.88 7.61 13.09
N ASP A 358 -1.17 6.36 13.50
CA ASP A 358 -2.31 5.98 14.37
C ASP A 358 -2.03 4.68 15.14
N PHE A 359 -0.82 4.55 15.68
CA PHE A 359 -0.39 3.33 16.37
C PHE A 359 -1.09 3.13 17.74
N HIS A 360 -1.92 2.09 17.87
CA HIS A 360 -2.51 1.65 19.14
C HIS A 360 -2.91 0.16 19.10
N THR A 361 -3.16 -0.44 20.27
CA THR A 361 -3.42 -1.88 20.48
C THR A 361 -4.71 -2.39 19.83
N GLY A 362 -5.60 -1.48 19.42
CA GLY A 362 -6.83 -1.80 18.67
C GLY A 362 -6.59 -1.99 17.18
N ASN A 363 -5.47 -1.48 16.65
CA ASN A 363 -5.07 -1.64 15.25
C ASN A 363 -4.02 -2.76 15.07
N VAL A 364 -3.73 -3.55 16.12
CA VAL A 364 -2.78 -4.66 16.06
C VAL A 364 -3.48 -5.94 16.51
N PHE A 365 -3.60 -6.88 15.58
CA PHE A 365 -4.04 -8.25 15.81
C PHE A 365 -2.87 -9.12 16.24
N LEU A 366 -3.15 -10.17 17.01
CA LEU A 366 -2.18 -11.16 17.42
C LEU A 366 -2.76 -12.56 17.20
N SER A 367 -2.05 -13.39 16.41
CA SER A 367 -2.33 -14.82 16.25
C SER A 367 -1.03 -15.60 16.40
N ASN A 368 -1.04 -16.69 17.16
CA ASN A 368 0.16 -17.55 17.38
C ASN A 368 1.45 -16.81 17.81
N ASN A 369 1.33 -15.68 18.52
CA ASN A 369 2.43 -14.77 18.89
C ASN A 369 3.03 -13.94 17.73
N GLU A 370 2.43 -13.94 16.55
CA GLU A 370 2.79 -13.09 15.41
C GLU A 370 1.86 -11.86 15.38
N PRO A 371 2.40 -10.63 15.53
CA PRO A 371 1.60 -9.41 15.46
C PRO A 371 1.38 -8.98 14.01
N LEU A 372 0.16 -8.55 13.69
CA LEU A 372 -0.22 -8.01 12.39
C LEU A 372 -1.00 -6.70 12.60
N PHE A 373 -0.56 -5.60 12.00
CA PHE A 373 -1.25 -4.31 12.12
C PHE A 373 -2.14 -4.00 10.91
N ILE A 374 -3.07 -3.05 11.11
CA ILE A 374 -4.05 -2.58 10.12
C ILE A 374 -4.14 -1.05 10.11
N ASP A 375 -4.86 -0.51 9.13
CA ASP A 375 -5.14 0.93 8.95
C ASP A 375 -3.87 1.79 8.72
N VAL A 376 -3.10 1.38 7.72
CA VAL A 376 -1.82 1.97 7.29
C VAL A 376 -1.96 3.24 6.41
N ASP A 377 -3.17 3.79 6.29
CA ASP A 377 -3.48 4.95 5.43
C ASP A 377 -2.80 6.26 5.90
N ARG A 378 -2.28 6.25 7.13
CA ARG A 378 -1.57 7.33 7.81
C ARG A 378 -0.05 7.12 7.92
N MET A 379 0.48 6.05 7.32
CA MET A 379 1.93 5.84 7.35
C MET A 379 2.67 6.98 6.65
N ALA A 380 3.80 7.39 7.22
CA ALA A 380 4.54 8.57 6.81
C ALA A 380 6.05 8.41 7.10
N ILE A 381 6.88 9.21 6.44
CA ILE A 381 8.33 9.28 6.71
C ILE A 381 8.59 10.45 7.66
N GLY A 382 9.22 10.21 8.81
CA GLY A 382 9.54 11.28 9.76
C GLY A 382 9.93 10.80 11.16
N ASP A 383 9.65 11.65 12.14
CA ASP A 383 10.06 11.46 13.54
C ASP A 383 9.08 10.54 14.31
N PRO A 384 9.58 9.47 14.98
CA PRO A 384 8.79 8.58 15.85
C PRO A 384 7.91 9.27 16.90
N ILE A 385 8.17 10.54 17.24
CA ILE A 385 7.32 11.32 18.12
C ILE A 385 5.85 11.35 17.68
N VAL A 386 5.56 11.20 16.38
CA VAL A 386 4.19 11.12 15.86
C VAL A 386 3.43 9.93 16.44
N ASP A 387 4.05 8.76 16.53
CA ASP A 387 3.43 7.55 17.10
C ASP A 387 3.47 7.56 18.62
N LEU A 388 4.59 7.98 19.23
CA LEU A 388 4.70 8.08 20.69
C LEU A 388 3.66 9.07 21.27
N SER A 389 3.37 10.16 20.57
CA SER A 389 2.31 11.13 20.93
C SER A 389 0.90 10.58 20.66
N SER A 390 0.74 9.75 19.62
CA SER A 390 -0.52 9.03 19.38
C SER A 390 -0.82 8.09 20.53
N MET A 391 0.16 7.27 20.94
CA MET A 391 0.03 6.39 22.09
C MET A 391 -0.24 7.17 23.38
N TYR A 392 0.53 8.23 23.68
CA TYR A 392 0.25 9.06 24.86
C TYR A 392 -1.21 9.53 24.86
N LEU A 393 -1.71 10.07 23.74
CA LEU A 393 -3.08 10.53 23.61
C LEU A 393 -4.09 9.42 23.91
N PHE A 394 -3.89 8.24 23.34
CA PHE A 394 -4.80 7.09 23.44
C PHE A 394 -4.82 6.41 24.83
N TYR A 395 -3.69 6.32 25.53
CA TYR A 395 -3.59 5.62 26.83
C TYR A 395 -3.57 6.53 28.07
N VAL A 396 -3.32 7.83 27.88
CA VAL A 396 -3.18 8.81 28.99
C VAL A 396 -3.96 10.10 28.68
N GLY A 397 -3.69 10.74 27.54
CA GLY A 397 -4.13 12.10 27.24
C GLY A 397 -5.64 12.31 27.19
N TYR A 398 -6.44 11.32 26.76
CA TYR A 398 -7.90 11.45 26.77
C TYR A 398 -8.53 11.46 28.19
N ALA A 399 -7.83 10.94 29.21
CA ALA A 399 -8.33 10.98 30.60
C ALA A 399 -8.44 12.41 31.15
N GLU A 400 -7.74 13.37 30.56
CA GLU A 400 -7.84 14.81 30.84
C GLU A 400 -9.22 15.40 30.51
N LEU A 401 -9.98 14.77 29.60
CA LEU A 401 -11.33 15.19 29.21
C LEU A 401 -12.41 14.39 29.94
N ASP A 402 -12.26 13.07 29.91
CA ASP A 402 -13.09 12.09 30.60
C ASP A 402 -12.38 10.72 30.58
N PRO A 403 -12.05 10.13 31.75
CA PRO A 403 -11.46 8.78 31.82
C PRO A 403 -12.20 7.74 30.99
N LYS A 404 -13.53 7.84 30.86
CA LYS A 404 -14.34 6.90 30.07
C LYS A 404 -13.99 6.86 28.60
N ILE A 405 -13.45 7.93 28.02
CA ILE A 405 -13.05 7.94 26.60
C ILE A 405 -11.99 6.86 26.33
N ILE A 406 -11.09 6.61 27.29
CA ILE A 406 -10.08 5.55 27.18
C ILE A 406 -10.74 4.20 27.40
N GLU A 407 -11.61 4.06 28.41
CA GLU A 407 -12.27 2.78 28.74
C GLU A 407 -13.18 2.29 27.60
N ASP A 408 -13.98 3.19 27.01
CA ASP A 408 -14.87 2.92 25.89
C ASP A 408 -14.11 2.62 24.58
N PHE A 409 -12.90 3.19 24.40
CA PHE A 409 -12.08 2.99 23.20
C PHE A 409 -11.16 1.77 23.28
N MET A 410 -10.58 1.49 24.45
CA MET A 410 -9.63 0.40 24.67
C MET A 410 -10.27 -0.90 25.17
N GLY A 411 -11.44 -0.82 25.79
CA GLY A 411 -12.09 -1.95 26.45
C GLY A 411 -11.48 -2.35 27.81
N PHE A 412 -10.56 -1.56 28.36
CA PHE A 412 -9.95 -1.78 29.68
C PHE A 412 -9.75 -0.49 30.46
N SER A 413 -9.54 -0.60 31.78
CA SER A 413 -9.54 0.56 32.69
C SER A 413 -8.40 1.55 32.41
N VAL A 414 -8.59 2.80 32.83
CA VAL A 414 -7.56 3.85 32.69
C VAL A 414 -6.28 3.52 33.47
N GLN A 415 -6.37 2.80 34.59
CA GLN A 415 -5.17 2.32 35.31
C GLN A 415 -4.38 1.29 34.49
N THR A 416 -5.08 0.38 33.80
CA THR A 416 -4.46 -0.57 32.87
C THR A 416 -3.84 0.16 31.69
N ALA A 417 -4.51 1.17 31.13
CA ALA A 417 -4.00 1.98 30.02
C ALA A 417 -2.72 2.76 30.37
N ALA A 418 -2.72 3.52 31.47
CA ALA A 418 -1.53 4.23 31.92
C ALA A 418 -0.38 3.25 32.26
N GLY A 419 -0.70 2.11 32.88
CA GLY A 419 0.26 1.05 33.16
C GLY A 419 0.80 0.35 31.90
N PHE A 420 0.00 0.22 30.84
CA PHE A 420 0.45 -0.30 29.54
C PHE A 420 1.44 0.67 28.90
N TYR A 421 1.09 1.97 28.83
CA TYR A 421 1.94 2.99 28.21
C TYR A 421 3.31 3.10 28.87
N ASN A 422 3.38 3.07 30.21
CA ASN A 422 4.66 3.10 30.92
C ASN A 422 5.55 1.88 30.60
N ARG A 423 4.96 0.68 30.56
CA ARG A 423 5.69 -0.55 30.20
C ARG A 423 6.14 -0.53 28.74
N PHE A 424 5.28 -0.06 27.84
CA PHE A 424 5.63 0.12 26.43
C PHE A 424 6.86 1.03 26.29
N LEU A 425 6.92 2.16 26.99
CA LEU A 425 8.09 3.05 26.94
C LEU A 425 9.35 2.38 27.48
N LYS A 426 9.27 1.61 28.58
CA LYS A 426 10.41 0.84 29.10
C LYS A 426 10.95 -0.17 28.07
N HIS A 427 10.08 -0.94 27.43
CA HIS A 427 10.46 -1.89 26.37
C HIS A 427 10.98 -1.21 25.10
N TYR A 428 10.34 -0.10 24.68
CA TYR A 428 10.69 0.64 23.46
C TYR A 428 12.04 1.37 23.58
N LEU A 429 12.27 2.05 24.70
CA LEU A 429 13.52 2.75 25.01
C LEU A 429 14.61 1.80 25.53
N LYS A 430 14.24 0.57 25.94
CA LYS A 430 15.13 -0.43 26.55
C LYS A 430 15.83 0.10 27.81
N THR A 431 15.08 0.86 28.62
CA THR A 431 15.58 1.58 29.80
C THR A 431 14.57 1.48 30.95
N ASP A 432 15.09 1.44 32.18
CA ASP A 432 14.32 1.62 33.40
C ASP A 432 14.56 2.99 34.06
N ASP A 433 15.35 3.87 33.43
CA ASP A 433 15.58 5.24 33.93
C ASP A 433 14.31 6.08 33.77
N GLU A 434 13.60 6.27 34.87
CA GLU A 434 12.40 7.12 34.95
C GLU A 434 12.68 8.57 34.47
N ALA A 435 13.91 9.09 34.59
CA ALA A 435 14.27 10.41 34.08
C ALA A 435 14.53 10.45 32.56
N GLU A 436 14.78 9.30 31.93
CA GLU A 436 14.82 9.15 30.47
C GLU A 436 13.41 9.00 29.91
N ILE A 437 12.60 8.13 30.54
CA ILE A 437 11.19 7.92 30.22
C ILE A 437 10.42 9.24 30.31
N GLU A 438 10.56 10.00 31.40
CA GLU A 438 9.83 11.26 31.61
C GLU A 438 10.14 12.32 30.54
N LYS A 439 11.34 12.33 29.93
CA LYS A 439 11.64 13.23 28.79
C LYS A 439 10.79 12.89 27.57
N VAL A 440 10.62 11.59 27.30
CA VAL A 440 9.80 11.10 26.19
C VAL A 440 8.31 11.32 26.48
N VAL A 441 7.87 11.11 27.73
CA VAL A 441 6.51 11.44 28.19
C VAL A 441 6.22 12.94 28.02
N ARG A 442 7.11 13.83 28.49
CA ARG A 442 7.00 15.30 28.33
C ARG A 442 6.91 15.71 26.86
N SER A 443 7.74 15.11 26.00
CA SER A 443 7.70 15.41 24.56
C SER A 443 6.44 14.88 23.87
N SER A 444 5.94 13.70 24.28
CA SER A 444 4.76 13.06 23.69
C SER A 444 3.47 13.74 24.13
N SER A 445 3.40 14.18 25.39
CA SER A 445 2.25 14.88 25.95
C SER A 445 2.03 16.24 25.30
N LEU A 446 3.11 16.99 25.01
CA LEU A 446 3.06 18.26 24.29
C LEU A 446 2.29 18.13 22.97
N TRP A 447 2.73 17.23 22.09
CA TRP A 447 2.12 17.05 20.77
C TRP A 447 0.74 16.38 20.85
N ALA A 448 0.51 15.49 21.82
CA ALA A 448 -0.79 14.92 22.10
C ALA A 448 -1.82 16.00 22.49
N PHE A 449 -1.46 16.95 23.36
CA PHE A 449 -2.34 18.05 23.77
C PHE A 449 -2.60 19.03 22.61
N VAL A 450 -1.59 19.38 21.80
CA VAL A 450 -1.78 20.19 20.58
C VAL A 450 -2.74 19.49 19.60
N ARG A 451 -2.54 18.18 19.33
CA ARG A 451 -3.44 17.35 18.51
C ARG A 451 -4.86 17.33 19.10
N LEU A 452 -5.01 17.20 20.42
CA LEU A 452 -6.30 17.12 21.10
C LEU A 452 -7.09 18.44 21.04
N ILE A 453 -6.46 19.58 21.32
CA ILE A 453 -7.07 20.91 21.18
C ILE A 453 -7.58 21.11 19.75
N GLY A 454 -6.77 20.77 18.76
CA GLY A 454 -7.13 20.85 17.34
C GLY A 454 -8.23 19.86 16.91
N GLN A 455 -8.43 18.76 17.64
CA GLN A 455 -9.59 17.86 17.44
C GLN A 455 -10.86 18.43 18.04
N MET A 456 -10.82 18.96 19.27
CA MET A 456 -11.97 19.55 19.95
C MET A 456 -12.53 20.74 19.17
N LYS A 457 -11.65 21.63 18.68
CA LYS A 457 -12.00 22.81 17.86
C LYS A 457 -12.58 22.47 16.47
N LYS A 458 -12.75 21.19 16.08
CA LYS A 458 -13.45 20.79 14.84
C LYS A 458 -14.96 20.98 14.89
N LYS A 459 -15.55 21.11 16.09
CA LYS A 459 -16.99 21.29 16.32
C LYS A 459 -17.22 22.53 17.20
N PRO A 460 -18.44 23.10 17.23
CA PRO A 460 -18.80 24.12 18.22
C PRO A 460 -18.57 23.58 19.64
N LEU A 461 -17.77 24.30 20.44
CA LEU A 461 -17.39 23.90 21.79
C LEU A 461 -18.53 24.15 22.78
N SER A 462 -18.91 23.13 23.56
CA SER A 462 -19.71 23.32 24.78
C SER A 462 -18.88 24.05 25.85
N ASP A 463 -19.51 24.49 26.94
CA ASP A 463 -18.79 25.16 28.03
C ASP A 463 -17.82 24.19 28.76
N LYS A 464 -18.12 22.88 28.82
CA LYS A 464 -17.16 21.85 29.26
C LYS A 464 -15.95 21.79 28.32
N ASP A 465 -16.19 21.79 27.00
CA ASP A 465 -15.10 21.70 26.02
C ASP A 465 -14.22 22.95 26.01
N LYS A 466 -14.78 24.15 26.26
CA LYS A 466 -14.00 25.39 26.40
C LYS A 466 -13.05 25.33 27.60
N ALA A 467 -13.54 24.95 28.77
CA ALA A 467 -12.73 24.84 29.98
C ALA A 467 -11.61 23.79 29.83
N ALA A 468 -11.91 22.67 29.17
CA ALA A 468 -10.90 21.65 28.87
C ALA A 468 -9.88 22.10 27.81
N VAL A 469 -10.29 22.84 26.77
CA VAL A 469 -9.37 23.47 25.81
C VAL A 469 -8.44 24.49 26.50
N GLU A 470 -8.96 25.26 27.46
CA GLU A 470 -8.19 26.21 28.25
C GLU A 470 -7.12 25.49 29.11
N LEU A 471 -7.53 24.48 29.89
CA LEU A 471 -6.62 23.62 30.67
C LEU A 471 -5.52 22.97 29.81
N LEU A 472 -5.88 22.43 28.64
CA LEU A 472 -4.91 21.83 27.72
C LEU A 472 -3.97 22.89 27.13
N THR A 473 -4.44 24.12 26.89
CA THR A 473 -3.62 25.23 26.40
C THR A 473 -2.59 25.66 27.46
N GLU A 474 -3.00 25.73 28.74
CA GLU A 474 -2.07 25.98 29.85
C GLU A 474 -1.01 24.89 29.97
N LYS A 475 -1.41 23.61 29.83
CA LYS A 475 -0.46 22.48 29.79
C LYS A 475 0.54 22.60 28.63
N VAL A 476 0.08 22.91 27.42
CA VAL A 476 0.97 23.16 26.26
C VAL A 476 1.97 24.28 26.56
N ARG A 477 1.53 25.41 27.11
CA ARG A 477 2.44 26.52 27.48
C ARG A 477 3.48 26.10 28.52
N SER A 478 3.07 25.37 29.57
CA SER A 478 3.99 24.87 30.60
C SER A 478 5.01 23.83 30.12
N LEU A 479 4.78 23.24 28.93
CA LEU A 479 5.65 22.23 28.34
C LEU A 479 6.66 22.82 27.33
N ILE A 480 6.36 23.98 26.75
CA ILE A 480 7.24 24.72 25.83
C ILE A 480 8.11 25.78 26.51
N ASP A 481 7.74 26.21 27.71
CA ASP A 481 8.56 27.01 28.64
C ASP A 481 9.52 26.12 29.48
#